data_AF-A0A6C0HYZ3-F1
#
_entry.id   AF-A0A6C0HYZ3-F1
#
_cell.length_a   1.000
_cell.length_b   1.000
_cell.length_c   1.000
_cell.angle_alpha   90.00
_cell.angle_beta   90.00
_cell.angle_gamma   90.00
#
_symmetry.space_group_name_H-M   'P 1'
#
loop_
_entity.id
_entity.type
_entity.pdbx_description
1 polymer ?
#
loop_
_entity_poly.entity_id
_entity_poly.type
_entity_poly.pdbx_seq_one_letter_code
_entity_poly.pdbx_strand_id
1 'polypeptide(L)' 'MKTRSQTKVNNTQPLVLTDKYEVVIDFDEASEAWYQNKKRLPHSMCKYICVSKTKTGRACCKKPLINENYCASHLPKLS' A
#
# COMPACT_ATOMS: atom_id res chain seq x y z
N MET A 1 -23.15 -20.56 2.94
CA MET A 1 -21.77 -20.13 3.26
C MET A 1 -21.77 -18.61 3.36
N LYS A 2 -21.37 -18.04 4.51
CA LYS A 2 -21.30 -16.57 4.69
C LYS A 2 -19.94 -16.09 4.19
N THR A 3 -19.92 -15.02 3.40
CA THR A 3 -18.68 -14.43 2.86
C THR A 3 -18.06 -13.45 3.86
N ARG A 4 -16.73 -13.31 3.79
CA ARG A 4 -15.85 -12.54 4.70
C ARG A 4 -16.26 -11.07 4.90
N SER A 5 -17.11 -10.49 4.04
CA SER A 5 -17.58 -9.10 4.17
C SER A 5 -18.76 -8.91 5.13
N GLN A 6 -19.28 -9.99 5.73
CA GLN A 6 -20.41 -9.93 6.68
C GLN A 6 -19.99 -9.99 8.15
N THR A 7 -18.72 -9.70 8.47
CA THR A 7 -18.37 -9.44 9.86
C THR A 7 -18.83 -8.04 10.21
N LYS A 8 -20.08 -7.91 10.68
CA LYS A 8 -20.48 -6.75 11.47
C LYS A 8 -19.44 -6.61 12.59
N VAL A 9 -18.69 -5.52 12.60
CA VAL A 9 -17.77 -5.20 13.70
C VAL A 9 -18.63 -4.76 14.88
N ASN A 10 -19.28 -5.72 15.53
CA ASN A 10 -19.97 -5.53 16.80
C ASN A 10 -19.03 -6.02 17.88
N ASN A 11 -18.05 -5.20 18.26
CA ASN A 11 -17.36 -5.41 19.52
C ASN A 11 -16.85 -4.09 20.10
N THR A 12 -17.80 -3.23 20.47
CA THR A 12 -17.52 -2.14 21.41
C THR A 12 -17.58 -2.73 22.83
N GLN A 13 -16.52 -3.46 23.21
CA GLN A 13 -16.24 -3.72 24.61
C GLN A 13 -15.34 -2.59 25.09
N PRO A 14 -15.71 -1.82 26.13
CA PRO A 14 -14.84 -0.78 26.66
C PRO A 14 -13.71 -1.45 27.46
N LEU A 15 -12.56 -1.66 26.82
CA LEU A 15 -11.33 -1.96 27.53
C LEU A 15 -10.90 -0.68 28.24
N VAL A 16 -11.09 -0.64 29.56
CA VAL A 16 -10.58 0.43 30.42
C VAL A 16 -9.05 0.34 30.39
N LEU A 17 -8.43 1.13 29.52
CA LEU A 17 -6.99 1.34 29.49
C LEU A 17 -6.70 2.67 30.19
N THR A 18 -6.12 2.55 31.37
CA THR A 18 -5.52 3.63 32.17
C THR A 18 -4.46 4.36 31.34
N ASP A 19 -4.46 5.69 31.42
CA ASP A 19 -3.59 6.65 30.72
C ASP A 19 -3.70 6.63 29.18
N LYS A 20 -4.71 7.38 28.71
CA LYS A 20 -5.19 7.45 27.33
C LYS A 20 -4.18 8.16 26.42
N TYR A 21 -3.28 7.40 25.78
CA TYR A 21 -2.73 7.85 24.51
C TYR A 21 -3.83 7.74 23.45
N GLU A 22 -4.15 8.85 22.80
CA GLU A 22 -5.06 8.86 21.65
C GLU A 22 -4.36 8.17 20.48
N VAL A 23 -4.77 6.94 20.19
CA VAL A 23 -4.20 6.15 19.08
C VAL A 23 -5.01 6.45 17.83
N VAL A 24 -4.56 7.45 17.07
CA VAL A 24 -5.08 7.76 15.73
C VAL A 24 -4.28 6.94 14.71
N ILE A 25 -4.82 5.80 14.28
CA ILE A 25 -4.22 5.00 13.21
C ILE A 25 -4.87 5.41 11.89
N ASP A 26 -4.13 6.15 11.06
CA ASP A 26 -4.53 6.47 9.70
C ASP A 26 -4.23 5.28 8.77
N PHE A 27 -5.30 4.62 8.32
CA PHE A 27 -5.20 3.52 7.36
C PHE A 27 -5.29 4.00 5.91
N ASP A 28 -5.73 5.24 5.68
CA ASP A 28 -5.93 5.79 4.34
C ASP A 28 -4.58 6.10 3.71
N GLU A 29 -3.68 6.76 4.44
CA GLU A 29 -2.32 7.04 3.98
C GLU A 29 -1.53 5.74 3.67
N ALA A 30 -1.65 4.75 4.55
CA ALA A 30 -1.02 3.45 4.35
C ALA A 30 -1.58 2.72 3.11
N SER A 31 -2.88 2.87 2.84
CA SER A 31 -3.51 2.30 1.66
C SER A 31 -3.02 2.96 0.38
N GLU A 32 -2.89 4.28 0.35
CA GLU A 32 -2.40 5.02 -0.81
C GLU A 32 -0.96 4.65 -1.15
N ALA A 33 -0.08 4.59 -0.13
CA ALA A 33 1.30 4.16 -0.31
C ALA A 33 1.39 2.74 -0.90
N TRP A 34 0.50 1.84 -0.47
CA TRP A 34 0.41 0.48 -1.00
C TRP A 34 -0.06 0.45 -2.47
N TYR A 35 -1.01 1.31 -2.83
CA TYR A 35 -1.48 1.45 -4.21
C TYR A 35 -0.44 2.10 -5.13
N GLN A 36 0.43 2.99 -4.64
CA GLN A 36 1.44 3.63 -5.48
C GLN A 36 2.48 2.66 -6.07
N ASN A 37 2.81 1.59 -5.36
CA ASN A 37 3.74 0.54 -5.85
C ASN A 37 2.99 -0.54 -6.67
N LYS A 38 1.67 -0.44 -6.85
CA LYS A 38 0.86 -1.49 -7.49
C LYS A 38 0.01 -0.96 -8.62
N LYS A 39 0.17 -1.57 -9.80
CA LYS A 39 -0.75 -1.36 -10.91
C LYS A 39 -1.83 -2.43 -10.90
N ARG A 40 -3.09 -1.99 -10.84
CA ARG A 40 -4.25 -2.86 -10.98
C ARG A 40 -4.37 -3.33 -12.44
N LEU A 41 -4.48 -4.63 -12.62
CA LEU A 41 -4.71 -5.30 -13.89
C LEU A 41 -6.19 -5.69 -14.01
N PRO A 42 -6.65 -6.04 -15.23
CA PRO A 42 -7.94 -6.73 -15.39
C PRO A 42 -8.00 -7.98 -14.51
N HIS A 43 -9.19 -8.39 -14.09
CA HIS A 43 -9.42 -9.58 -13.24
C HIS A 43 -8.83 -9.54 -11.83
N SER A 44 -8.86 -8.37 -11.16
CA SER A 44 -8.46 -8.22 -9.74
C SER A 44 -7.00 -8.53 -9.43
N MET A 45 -6.17 -8.74 -10.45
CA MET A 45 -4.73 -8.93 -10.28
C MET A 45 -4.03 -7.59 -10.05
N CYS A 46 -2.96 -7.60 -9.27
CA CYS A 46 -2.08 -6.44 -9.07
C CYS A 46 -0.64 -6.84 -9.42
N LYS A 47 0.08 -5.94 -10.08
CA LYS A 47 1.51 -6.11 -10.39
C LYS A 47 2.31 -5.00 -9.74
N TYR A 48 3.45 -5.36 -9.15
CA TYR A 48 4.41 -4.39 -8.64
C TYR A 48 5.02 -3.56 -9.76
N ILE A 49 5.10 -2.25 -9.54
CA ILE A 49 5.65 -1.27 -10.48
C ILE A 49 6.73 -0.43 -9.81
N CYS A 50 7.61 0.15 -10.62
CA CYS A 50 8.64 1.04 -10.13
C CYS A 50 8.03 2.27 -9.43
N VAL A 51 8.52 2.57 -8.23
CA VAL A 51 8.04 3.70 -7.40
C VAL A 51 8.40 5.07 -8.00
N SER A 52 9.42 5.14 -8.86
CA SER A 52 9.89 6.41 -9.45
C SER A 52 8.85 7.05 -10.38
N LYS A 53 8.79 8.39 -10.35
CA LYS A 53 8.07 9.20 -11.33
C LYS A 53 8.97 9.47 -12.54
N THR A 54 8.38 9.53 -13.72
CA THR A 54 9.05 9.94 -14.96
C THR A 54 9.25 11.45 -14.99
N LYS A 55 10.09 11.96 -15.89
CA LYS A 55 10.29 13.41 -16.11
C LYS A 55 8.98 14.17 -16.41
N THR A 56 7.96 13.47 -16.88
CA THR A 56 6.61 13.98 -17.15
C THR A 56 5.67 13.93 -15.94
N GLY A 57 6.18 13.57 -14.75
CA GLY A 57 5.41 13.48 -13.50
C GLY A 57 4.55 12.22 -13.35
N ARG A 58 4.52 11.33 -14.34
CA ARG A 58 3.72 10.09 -14.32
C ARG A 58 4.46 8.95 -13.61
N ALA A 59 3.74 8.01 -13.00
CA ALA A 59 4.34 6.84 -12.37
C ALA A 59 5.00 5.90 -13.40
N CYS A 60 6.17 5.37 -13.06
CA CYS A 60 6.86 4.42 -13.91
C CYS A 60 6.14 3.06 -13.94
N CYS A 61 5.62 2.65 -15.09
CA CYS A 61 4.93 1.37 -15.25
C CYS A 61 5.86 0.16 -15.43
N LYS A 62 7.19 0.34 -15.31
CA LYS A 62 8.16 -0.75 -15.46
C LYS A 62 8.13 -1.67 -14.25
N LYS A 63 8.43 -2.96 -14.46
CA LYS A 63 8.60 -3.92 -13.37
C LYS A 63 9.82 -3.52 -12.53
N PRO A 64 9.74 -3.51 -11.20
CA PRO A 64 10.91 -3.36 -10.36
C PRO A 64 11.84 -4.58 -10.50
N LEU A 65 13.10 -4.39 -10.14
CA LEU A 65 14.06 -5.49 -9.99
C LEU A 65 13.69 -6.36 -8.77
N ILE A 66 14.26 -7.56 -8.71
CA ILE A 66 14.02 -8.46 -7.57
C ILE A 66 14.59 -7.82 -6.31
N ASN A 67 13.79 -7.76 -5.24
CA ASN A 67 14.11 -7.12 -3.96
C ASN A 67 14.34 -5.60 -4.01
N GLU A 68 13.92 -4.95 -5.10
CA GLU A 68 14.09 -3.51 -5.29
C GLU A 68 12.75 -2.82 -5.49
N ASN A 69 12.68 -1.53 -5.15
CA ASN A 69 11.50 -0.70 -5.44
C ASN A 69 11.58 0.00 -6.80
N TYR A 70 12.74 -0.06 -7.44
CA TYR A 70 13.05 0.63 -8.68
C TYR A 70 13.29 -0.35 -9.83
N CYS A 71 13.01 0.10 -11.05
CA CYS A 71 13.43 -0.62 -12.25
C CYS A 71 14.91 -0.31 -12.55
N ALA A 72 15.53 -1.08 -13.43
CA ALA A 72 16.93 -0.89 -13.83
C ALA A 72 17.29 0.55 -14.29
N SER A 73 16.30 1.31 -14.79
CA SER A 73 16.50 2.70 -15.23
C SER A 73 16.47 3.72 -14.09
N HIS A 74 15.87 3.37 -12.96
CA HIS A 74 15.68 4.26 -11.80
C HIS A 74 16.37 3.72 -10.54
N LEU A 75 17.16 2.65 -10.66
CA LEU A 75 17.97 2.17 -9.57
C LEU A 75 19.00 3.27 -9.25
N PRO A 76 19.04 3.81 -8.01
CA PRO A 76 20.09 4.74 -7.64
C PRO A 76 21.42 3.99 -7.76
N LYS A 77 22.34 4.55 -8.54
CA LYS A 77 23.72 4.04 -8.53
C LYS A 77 24.23 4.33 -7.13
N LEU A 78 24.55 3.30 -6.35
CA LEU A 78 25.37 3.48 -5.16
C LEU A 78 26.64 4.19 -5.64
N SER A 79 26.78 5.45 -5.26
CA SER A 79 27.98 6.27 -5.45
C SER A 79 28.98 5.96 -4.37
#